data_AF-A0A9D8SAV6-F1
#
_entry.id   AF-A0A9D8SAV6-F1
#
_cell.length_a   1.000
_cell.length_b   1.000
_cell.length_c   1.000
_cell.angle_alpha   90.00
_cell.angle_beta   90.00
_cell.angle_gamma   90.00
#
_symmetry.space_group_name_H-M   'P 1'
#
loop_
_entity.id
_entity.type
_entity.pdbx_description
1 polymer ?
#
loop_
_entity_poly.entity_id
_entity_poly.type
_entity_poly.pdbx_seq_one_letter_code
_entity_poly.pdbx_strand_id
1 'polypeptide(L)'
;MKKILLSHDDKMKMYLVPDEVAENLKKYCMDFGFDWILNDPNAQKLRVITPSGEIGYMFGAQDFIDYLNDHVFPDRKSTVVAQMDFYDYEIPEEYKEYPNFNF
;
A
#
# COMPACT_ATOMS: atom_id res chain seq x y z
N MET A 1 5.71 13.02 9.49
CA MET A 1 5.72 12.18 8.27
C MET A 1 6.95 11.28 8.31
N LYS A 2 6.79 9.99 8.03
CA LYS A 2 7.84 8.96 8.11
C LYS A 2 7.95 8.15 6.83
N LYS A 3 9.14 7.59 6.59
CA LYS A 3 9.42 6.76 5.41
C LYS A 3 8.97 5.32 5.66
N ILE A 4 8.36 4.73 4.64
CA ILE A 4 8.07 3.30 4.56
C ILE A 4 8.49 2.77 3.19
N LEU A 5 8.59 1.46 3.09
CA LEU A 5 8.87 0.74 1.85
C LEU A 5 7.66 -0.12 1.49
N LEU A 6 7.13 0.06 0.28
CA LEU A 6 6.06 -0.80 -0.23
C LEU A 6 6.52 -1.44 -1.54
N SER A 7 6.28 -2.74 -1.65
CA SER A 7 6.50 -3.49 -2.89
C SER A 7 5.21 -4.04 -3.47
N HIS A 8 5.19 -4.16 -4.80
CA HIS A 8 4.15 -4.80 -5.59
C HIS A 8 4.70 -5.03 -7.01
N ASP A 9 4.46 -6.21 -7.60
CA ASP A 9 4.89 -6.58 -8.96
C ASP A 9 6.31 -6.11 -9.30
N ASP A 10 7.34 -6.70 -8.69
CA ASP A 10 8.78 -6.42 -8.94
C ASP A 10 9.32 -5.03 -8.55
N LYS A 11 8.47 -4.09 -8.12
CA LYS A 11 8.90 -2.74 -7.78
C LYS A 11 8.83 -2.48 -6.29
N MET A 12 9.95 -2.10 -5.70
CA MET A 12 9.99 -1.48 -4.38
C MET A 12 10.02 0.05 -4.53
N LYS A 13 9.15 0.72 -3.77
CA LYS A 13 9.11 2.18 -3.71
C LYS A 13 9.12 2.64 -2.26
N MET A 14 9.80 3.76 -2.03
CA MET A 14 9.75 4.45 -0.75
C MET A 14 8.67 5.52 -0.78
N TYR A 15 7.88 5.56 0.27
CA TYR A 15 6.83 6.54 0.46
C TYR A 15 7.06 7.31 1.74
N LEU A 16 6.70 8.58 1.73
CA LEU A 16 6.55 9.40 2.91
C LEU A 16 5.07 9.39 3.29
N VAL A 17 4.74 8.93 4.50
CA VAL A 17 3.37 8.73 4.99
C VAL A 17 3.17 9.43 6.35
N PRO A 18 1.92 9.62 6.82
CA PRO A 18 1.66 10.03 8.21
C PRO A 18 2.36 9.12 9.22
N ASP A 19 2.76 9.68 10.35
CA ASP A 19 3.59 8.96 11.33
C ASP A 19 2.85 7.75 11.89
N GLU A 20 1.55 7.90 12.10
CA GLU A 20 0.64 6.86 12.58
C GLU A 20 0.58 5.66 11.63
N VAL A 21 0.67 5.92 10.31
CA VAL A 21 0.71 4.88 9.28
C VAL A 21 2.03 4.12 9.35
N ALA A 22 3.16 4.82 9.42
CA ALA A 22 4.47 4.16 9.51
C ALA A 22 4.61 3.32 10.79
N GLU A 23 4.09 3.82 11.91
CA GLU A 23 4.12 3.12 13.22
C GLU A 23 3.20 1.90 13.26
N ASN A 24 2.17 1.86 12.42
CA ASN A 24 1.15 0.80 12.41
C ASN A 24 0.93 0.21 10.99
N LEU A 25 1.99 0.16 10.17
CA LEU A 25 1.87 -0.08 8.73
C LEU A 25 1.03 -1.32 8.40
N LYS A 26 1.35 -2.45 9.04
CA LYS A 26 0.63 -3.70 8.84
C LYS A 26 -0.86 -3.57 9.11
N LYS A 27 -1.27 -2.82 10.14
CA LYS A 27 -2.70 -2.62 10.44
C LYS A 27 -3.39 -1.89 9.29
N TYR A 28 -2.82 -0.78 8.81
CA TYR A 28 -3.42 -0.03 7.71
C TYR A 28 -3.47 -0.83 6.41
N CYS A 29 -2.44 -1.62 6.10
CA CYS A 29 -2.46 -2.51 4.93
C CYS A 29 -3.54 -3.58 5.05
N MET A 30 -3.74 -4.17 6.24
CA MET A 30 -4.78 -5.17 6.48
C MET A 30 -6.18 -4.55 6.43
N ASP A 31 -6.38 -3.38 7.02
CA ASP A 31 -7.66 -2.66 6.97
C ASP A 31 -8.01 -2.31 5.51
N PHE A 32 -7.02 -1.87 4.71
CA PHE A 32 -7.20 -1.67 3.28
C PHE A 32 -7.60 -2.97 2.57
N GLY A 33 -6.77 -4.02 2.68
CA GLY A 33 -6.89 -5.25 1.90
C GLY A 33 -8.06 -6.16 2.28
N PHE A 34 -8.53 -6.11 3.53
CA PHE A 34 -9.52 -7.06 4.07
C PHE A 34 -10.78 -6.41 4.63
N ASP A 35 -10.82 -5.10 4.81
CA ASP A 35 -12.03 -4.41 5.28
C ASP A 35 -12.52 -3.43 4.22
N TRP A 36 -11.74 -2.38 3.93
CA TRP A 36 -12.15 -1.33 3.01
C TRP A 36 -12.45 -1.85 1.61
N ILE A 37 -11.59 -2.71 1.06
CA ILE A 37 -11.80 -3.30 -0.28
C ILE A 37 -13.12 -4.10 -0.38
N LEU A 38 -13.50 -4.79 0.69
CA LEU A 38 -14.68 -5.66 0.68
C LEU A 38 -15.98 -4.89 0.92
N ASN A 39 -15.92 -3.81 1.71
CA ASN A 39 -17.11 -3.17 2.28
C ASN A 39 -17.41 -1.78 1.71
N ASP A 40 -16.44 -1.08 1.14
CA ASP A 40 -16.63 0.30 0.66
C ASP A 40 -17.00 0.36 -0.84
N PRO A 41 -18.08 1.07 -1.23
CA PRO A 41 -18.43 1.26 -2.63
C PRO A 41 -17.32 1.91 -3.49
N ASN A 42 -16.48 2.76 -2.91
CA ASN A 42 -15.37 3.41 -3.61
C ASN A 42 -14.27 2.42 -4.00
N ALA A 43 -14.20 1.26 -3.34
CA ALA A 43 -13.25 0.20 -3.67
C ALA A 43 -13.67 -0.66 -4.88
N GLN A 44 -14.91 -0.53 -5.36
CA GLN A 44 -15.42 -1.34 -6.49
C GLN A 44 -14.61 -1.13 -7.78
N LYS A 45 -13.87 -0.02 -7.91
CA LYS A 45 -12.92 0.20 -9.02
C LYS A 45 -11.80 -0.85 -9.10
N LEU A 46 -11.48 -1.51 -7.98
CA LEU A 46 -10.45 -2.54 -7.87
C LEU A 46 -11.01 -3.96 -8.04
N ARG A 47 -12.34 -4.09 -8.15
CA ARG A 47 -13.01 -5.36 -8.32
C ARG A 47 -12.77 -5.90 -9.72
N VAL A 48 -12.39 -7.17 -9.80
CA VAL A 48 -12.26 -7.91 -11.06
C VAL A 48 -13.24 -9.08 -11.06
N ILE A 49 -13.80 -9.38 -12.24
CA ILE A 49 -14.59 -10.59 -12.45
C ILE A 49 -13.72 -11.52 -13.30
N THR A 50 -13.41 -12.70 -12.76
CA THR A 50 -12.60 -13.69 -13.46
C THR A 50 -13.36 -14.25 -14.68
N PRO A 51 -12.67 -14.92 -15.62
CA PRO A 51 -13.35 -15.62 -16.71
C PRO A 51 -14.36 -16.69 -16.24
N SER A 52 -14.20 -17.23 -15.03
CA SER A 52 -15.14 -18.17 -14.38
C SER A 52 -16.37 -17.48 -13.78
N GLY A 53 -16.43 -16.15 -13.73
CA GLY A 53 -17.50 -15.37 -13.10
C GLY A 53 -17.31 -15.15 -11.60
N GLU A 54 -16.15 -15.50 -11.04
CA GLU A 54 -15.83 -15.26 -9.64
C GLU A 54 -15.41 -13.80 -9.43
N ILE A 55 -15.70 -13.27 -8.24
CA ILE A 55 -15.34 -11.91 -7.86
C ILE A 55 -14.00 -11.96 -7.14
N GLY A 56 -13.03 -11.23 -7.67
CA GLY A 56 -11.74 -10.96 -7.03
C GLY A 56 -11.48 -9.47 -6.92
N TYR A 57 -10.32 -9.13 -6.36
CA TYR A 57 -9.83 -7.75 -6.27
C TYR A 57 -8.38 -7.72 -6.72
N MET A 58 -8.03 -6.72 -7.52
CA MET A 58 -6.67 -6.49 -8.00
C MET A 58 -6.23 -5.12 -7.53
N PHE A 59 -5.17 -5.10 -6.71
CA PHE A 59 -4.67 -3.89 -6.06
C PHE A 59 -3.18 -4.06 -5.78
N GLY A 60 -2.48 -2.92 -5.67
CA GLY A 60 -1.08 -2.89 -5.26
C GLY A 60 -0.76 -1.72 -4.34
N ALA A 61 0.53 -1.47 -4.18
CA ALA A 61 1.02 -0.40 -3.30
C ALA A 61 0.44 0.98 -3.64
N GLN A 62 0.22 1.30 -4.93
CA GLN A 62 -0.34 2.60 -5.31
C GLN A 62 -1.80 2.74 -4.87
N ASP A 63 -2.61 1.69 -4.98
CA ASP A 63 -4.02 1.72 -4.56
C ASP A 63 -4.15 1.93 -3.06
N PHE A 64 -3.24 1.34 -2.27
CA PHE A 64 -3.15 1.60 -0.84
C PHE A 64 -2.81 3.07 -0.55
N ILE A 65 -1.87 3.67 -1.28
CA ILE A 65 -1.53 5.09 -1.12
C ILE A 65 -2.70 6.00 -1.50
N ASP A 66 -3.42 5.68 -2.57
CA ASP A 66 -4.60 6.43 -2.99
C ASP A 66 -5.70 6.31 -1.93
N TYR A 67 -5.92 5.12 -1.36
CA TYR A 67 -6.83 4.91 -0.23
C TYR A 67 -6.48 5.80 0.96
N LEU A 68 -5.21 5.83 1.38
CA LEU A 68 -4.77 6.71 2.46
C LEU A 68 -5.05 8.18 2.12
N ASN A 69 -4.77 8.60 0.90
CA ASN A 69 -4.84 10.00 0.48
C ASN A 69 -6.27 10.50 0.25
N ASP A 70 -7.18 9.63 -0.15
CA ASP A 70 -8.54 10.02 -0.50
C ASP A 70 -9.51 9.82 0.67
N HIS A 71 -9.23 8.87 1.57
CA HIS A 71 -10.20 8.44 2.59
C HIS A 71 -9.71 8.57 4.03
N VAL A 72 -8.42 8.31 4.31
CA VAL A 72 -7.93 8.23 5.71
C VAL A 72 -7.24 9.53 6.15
N PHE A 73 -6.42 10.12 5.27
CA PHE A 73 -5.59 11.29 5.54
C PHE A 73 -5.62 12.31 4.39
N PRO A 74 -6.80 12.87 4.04
CA PRO A 74 -6.92 13.80 2.92
C PRO A 74 -6.09 15.08 3.08
N ASP A 75 -5.87 15.51 4.31
CA ASP A 75 -5.09 16.71 4.64
C ASP A 75 -3.59 16.44 4.88
N ARG A 76 -3.19 15.16 4.93
CA ARG A 76 -1.81 14.73 5.21
C ARG A 76 -1.39 13.64 4.23
N LYS A 77 -1.35 14.02 2.95
CA LYS A 77 -1.15 13.07 1.85
C LYS A 77 0.22 12.40 1.88
N SER A 78 0.18 11.10 1.67
CA SER A 78 1.32 10.23 1.40
C SER A 78 1.85 10.46 -0.02
N THR A 79 3.17 10.43 -0.18
CA THR A 79 3.83 10.71 -1.47
C THR A 79 4.97 9.73 -1.73
N VAL A 80 5.17 9.32 -2.99
CA VAL A 80 6.37 8.59 -3.40
C VAL A 80 7.59 9.50 -3.31
N VAL A 81 8.71 8.99 -2.78
CA VAL A 81 9.96 9.74 -2.66
C VAL A 81 11.12 9.11 -3.41
N ALA A 82 11.07 7.80 -3.66
CA ALA A 82 12.08 7.09 -4.44
C ALA A 82 11.52 5.75 -4.95
N GLN A 83 12.11 5.25 -6.03
CA GLN A 83 11.99 3.87 -6.48
C GLN A 83 13.34 3.20 -6.25
N MET A 84 13.34 1.94 -5.82
CA MET A 84 14.54 1.18 -5.52
C MET A 84 14.89 0.20 -6.64
N ASP A 85 16.16 -0.15 -6.73
CA ASP A 85 16.70 -1.15 -7.68
C ASP A 85 16.70 -2.58 -7.10
N PHE A 86 16.00 -2.80 -5.99
CA PHE A 86 15.84 -4.09 -5.31
C PHE A 86 14.37 -4.35 -4.98
N TYR A 87 14.02 -5.59 -4.62
CA TYR A 87 12.64 -5.99 -4.34
C TYR A 87 12.52 -6.80 -3.04
N ASP A 88 11.44 -6.58 -2.29
CA ASP A 88 10.98 -7.35 -1.13
C ASP A 88 12.09 -7.96 -0.23
N TYR A 89 12.41 -9.23 -0.41
CA TYR A 89 13.39 -9.97 0.39
C TYR A 89 14.86 -9.55 0.16
N GLU A 90 15.12 -8.66 -0.79
CA GLU A 90 16.45 -8.14 -1.16
C GLU A 90 16.75 -6.76 -0.54
N ILE A 91 15.99 -6.31 0.47
CA ILE A 91 16.21 -5.02 1.12
C ILE A 91 17.63 -4.93 1.72
N PRO A 92 18.47 -3.96 1.27
CA PRO A 92 19.81 -3.73 1.82
C PRO A 92 19.77 -3.30 3.29
N GLU A 93 20.87 -3.51 4.01
CA GLU A 93 20.93 -3.28 5.45
C GLU A 93 20.55 -1.85 5.85
N GLU A 94 20.98 -0.84 5.09
CA GLU A 94 20.65 0.57 5.34
C GLU A 94 19.15 0.91 5.24
N TYR A 95 18.33 0.00 4.69
CA TYR A 95 16.91 0.20 4.49
C TYR A 95 16.04 -0.69 5.40
N LYS A 96 16.63 -1.62 6.16
CA LYS A 96 15.89 -2.54 7.05
C LYS A 96 15.24 -1.85 8.25
N GLU A 97 15.68 -0.64 8.59
CA GLU A 97 15.06 0.17 9.64
C GLU A 97 13.66 0.67 9.25
N TYR A 98 13.35 0.75 7.95
CA TYR A 98 12.07 1.27 7.49
C TYR A 98 10.99 0.18 7.56
N PRO A 99 9.81 0.50 8.13
CA PRO A 99 8.65 -0.38 8.02
C PRO A 99 8.37 -0.72 6.55
N ASN A 100 8.11 -1.99 6.29
CA ASN A 100 7.87 -2.47 4.94
C ASN A 100 6.66 -3.41 4.85
N PHE A 101 6.06 -3.46 3.67
CA PHE A 101 4.97 -4.38 3.35
C PHE A 101 5.00 -4.73 1.86
N ASN A 102 4.81 -6.01 1.56
CA ASN A 102 4.69 -6.51 0.20
C ASN A 102 3.20 -6.79 -0.11
N PHE A 103 2.68 -6.14 -1.15
CA PHE A 103 1.31 -6.29 -1.64
C PHE A 103 1.22 -7.34 -2.74
#